data_AF-A0A379FTQ7-F1
#
_entry.id   AF-A0A379FTQ7-F1
#
_cell.length_a   1.000
_cell.length_b   1.000
_cell.length_c   1.000
_cell.angle_alpha   90.00
_cell.angle_beta   90.00
_cell.angle_gamma   90.00
#
_symmetry.space_group_name_H-M   'P 1'
#
loop_
_entity.id
_entity.type
_entity.pdbx_description
1 polymer ?
#
loop_
_entity_poly.entity_id
_entity_poly.type
_entity_poly.pdbx_seq_one_letter_code
_entity_poly.pdbx_strand_id
1 'polypeptide(L)'
;MDFENILFKSKQLTSQITGVYELSLSGFSGSDLTEMVGVALNLCSSLNSEIQGTIATAENAQPKSKVTMDERHQNSFAARLRLALAHSGMTQAALAWGIGVSQSTISALATGRVKGVGIERGAALSEALGVNLRWLMRGEGEMQPAKFLTHNDEV
;
A
#
# COMPACT_ATOMS: atom_id res chain seq x y z
N MET A 1 -20.71 6.35 6.27
CA MET A 1 -20.34 6.58 4.86
C MET A 1 -20.38 8.09 4.68
N ASP A 2 -19.24 8.77 4.83
CA ASP A 2 -19.15 10.24 4.99
C ASP A 2 -18.49 10.94 3.79
N PHE A 3 -18.69 10.43 2.57
CA PHE A 3 -18.13 11.03 1.36
C PHE A 3 -18.65 12.45 1.10
N GLU A 4 -19.92 12.73 1.43
CA GLU A 4 -20.53 14.05 1.30
C GLU A 4 -19.88 15.09 2.22
N ASN A 5 -19.53 14.71 3.45
CA ASN A 5 -18.87 15.59 4.41
C ASN A 5 -17.43 15.92 3.97
N ILE A 6 -16.70 14.91 3.45
CA ILE A 6 -15.36 15.10 2.87
C ILE A 6 -15.42 16.02 1.65
N LEU A 7 -16.39 15.80 0.74
CA LEU A 7 -16.55 16.62 -0.45
C LEU A 7 -16.90 18.06 -0.11
N PHE A 8 -17.77 18.28 0.88
CA PHE A 8 -18.17 19.60 1.35
C PHE A 8 -16.97 20.37 1.91
N LYS A 9 -16.20 19.76 2.82
CA LYS A 9 -15.03 20.39 3.42
C LYS A 9 -13.90 20.63 2.41
N SER A 10 -13.72 19.75 1.42
CA SER A 10 -12.78 19.95 0.30
C SER A 10 -13.11 21.19 -0.53
N LYS A 11 -14.40 21.41 -0.82
CA LYS A 11 -14.87 22.64 -1.49
C LYS A 11 -14.63 23.87 -0.62
N GLN A 12 -14.91 23.78 0.68
CA GLN A 12 -14.68 24.87 1.63
C GLN A 12 -13.18 25.23 1.72
N LEU A 13 -12.29 24.23 1.72
CA LEU A 13 -10.85 24.45 1.75
C LEU A 13 -10.35 25.15 0.48
N THR A 14 -10.79 24.68 -0.68
CA THR A 14 -10.47 25.33 -1.97
C THR A 14 -10.88 26.79 -1.96
N SER A 15 -12.09 27.10 -1.46
CA SER A 15 -12.58 28.48 -1.36
C SER A 15 -11.71 29.35 -0.45
N GLN A 16 -11.22 28.83 0.68
CA GLN A 16 -10.40 29.59 1.61
C GLN A 16 -8.98 29.82 1.10
N ILE A 17 -8.36 28.82 0.45
CA ILE A 17 -7.02 28.97 -0.16
C ILE A 17 -7.07 30.01 -1.29
N THR A 18 -8.12 30.00 -2.10
CA THR A 18 -8.34 31.04 -3.12
C THR A 18 -8.51 32.43 -2.48
N GLY A 19 -9.25 32.53 -1.37
CA GLY A 19 -9.40 33.78 -0.63
C GLY A 19 -8.07 34.33 -0.09
N VAL A 20 -7.21 33.47 0.47
CA VAL A 20 -5.86 33.84 0.93
C VAL A 20 -5.01 34.37 -0.22
N TYR A 21 -5.09 33.70 -1.38
CA TYR A 21 -4.33 34.10 -2.57
C TYR A 21 -4.77 35.48 -3.11
N GLU A 22 -6.07 35.73 -3.20
CA GLU A 22 -6.63 37.02 -3.64
C GLU A 22 -6.30 38.17 -2.66
N LEU A 23 -6.29 37.90 -1.35
CA LEU A 23 -5.91 38.89 -0.34
C LEU A 23 -4.41 39.21 -0.36
N SER A 24 -3.58 38.20 -0.68
CA SER A 24 -2.13 38.38 -0.87
C SER A 24 -1.83 39.31 -2.06
N LEU A 25 -2.67 39.26 -3.10
CA LEU A 25 -2.56 40.10 -4.30
C LEU A 25 -3.13 41.52 -4.12
N SER A 26 -4.09 41.71 -3.22
CA SER A 26 -4.78 43.00 -2.99
C SER A 26 -4.15 43.88 -1.91
N GLY A 27 -3.06 43.45 -1.29
CA GLY A 27 -2.26 44.28 -0.37
C GLY A 27 -2.87 44.49 1.02
N PHE A 28 -3.73 43.57 1.47
CA PHE A 28 -4.32 43.60 2.82
C PHE A 28 -3.27 43.43 3.95
N SER A 29 -3.62 43.85 5.17
CA SER A 29 -2.77 43.77 6.37
C SER A 29 -2.34 42.33 6.66
N GLY A 30 -1.08 42.16 7.07
CA GLY A 30 -0.53 40.83 7.42
C GLY A 30 -1.30 40.12 8.53
N SER A 31 -2.03 40.84 9.39
CA SER A 31 -2.91 40.28 10.42
C SER A 31 -4.05 39.46 9.83
N ASP A 32 -4.74 39.99 8.82
CA ASP A 32 -5.96 39.41 8.25
C ASP A 32 -5.61 38.17 7.42
N LEU A 33 -4.44 38.22 6.78
CA LEU A 33 -3.84 37.12 6.04
C LEU A 33 -3.41 35.99 6.99
N THR A 34 -2.85 36.34 8.16
CA THR A 34 -2.45 35.36 9.19
C THR A 34 -3.65 34.63 9.78
N GLU A 35 -4.74 35.35 10.07
CA GLU A 35 -5.97 34.74 10.57
C GLU A 35 -6.61 33.81 9.52
N MET A 36 -6.69 34.24 8.26
CA MET A 36 -7.27 33.43 7.20
C MET A 36 -6.42 32.18 6.89
N VAL A 37 -5.10 32.30 6.88
CA VAL A 37 -4.18 31.15 6.79
C VAL A 37 -4.39 30.20 7.98
N GLY A 38 -4.59 30.73 9.19
CA GLY A 38 -4.93 29.94 10.37
C GLY A 38 -6.21 29.12 10.21
N VAL A 39 -7.28 29.73 9.68
CA VAL A 39 -8.56 29.04 9.44
C VAL A 39 -8.42 27.99 8.32
N ALA A 40 -7.66 28.28 7.26
CA ALA A 40 -7.37 27.31 6.20
C ALA A 40 -6.57 26.10 6.73
N LEU A 41 -5.55 26.33 7.57
CA LEU A 41 -4.74 25.27 8.17
C LEU A 41 -5.54 24.38 9.13
N ASN A 42 -6.44 24.97 9.92
CA ASN A 42 -7.33 24.21 10.80
C ASN A 42 -8.28 23.31 9.98
N LEU A 43 -8.83 23.83 8.88
CA LEU A 43 -9.68 23.06 7.98
C LEU A 43 -8.92 21.93 7.28
N CYS A 44 -7.69 22.17 6.81
CA CYS A 44 -6.79 21.12 6.30
C CYS A 44 -6.58 20.00 7.32
N SER A 45 -6.30 20.37 8.57
CA SER A 45 -6.03 19.42 9.65
C SER A 45 -7.27 18.59 9.99
N SER A 46 -8.45 19.23 10.02
CA SER A 46 -9.74 18.56 10.23
C SER A 46 -10.06 17.58 9.10
N LEU A 47 -9.89 18.01 7.85
CA LEU A 47 -10.06 17.17 6.65
C LEU A 47 -9.13 15.96 6.66
N ASN A 48 -7.84 16.18 6.96
CA ASN A 48 -6.87 15.11 7.05
C ASN A 48 -7.26 14.09 8.13
N SER A 49 -7.68 14.55 9.32
CA SER A 49 -8.14 13.66 10.38
C SER A 49 -9.36 12.83 10.00
N GLU A 50 -10.29 13.39 9.21
CA GLU A 50 -11.52 12.70 8.80
C GLU A 50 -11.29 11.75 7.61
N ILE A 51 -10.39 12.09 6.70
CA ILE A 51 -9.88 11.17 5.66
C ILE A 51 -9.17 9.99 6.32
N GLN A 52 -8.29 10.23 7.30
CA GLN A 52 -7.63 9.14 8.02
C GLN A 52 -8.62 8.31 8.85
N GLY A 53 -9.64 8.94 9.43
CA GLY A 53 -10.72 8.24 10.13
C GLY A 53 -11.58 7.37 9.21
N THR A 54 -11.88 7.84 8.00
CA THR A 54 -12.62 7.08 6.99
C THR A 54 -11.78 5.98 6.33
N ILE A 55 -10.48 6.19 6.13
CA ILE A 55 -9.53 5.14 5.71
C ILE A 55 -9.44 4.06 6.78
N ALA A 56 -9.26 4.41 8.06
CA ALA A 56 -9.25 3.46 9.17
C ALA A 56 -10.59 2.70 9.30
N THR A 57 -11.70 3.32 8.89
CA THR A 57 -13.04 2.68 8.86
C THR A 57 -13.23 1.80 7.62
N ALA A 58 -12.71 2.20 6.46
CA ALA A 58 -12.79 1.47 5.19
C ALA A 58 -11.84 0.27 5.15
N GLU A 59 -10.66 0.38 5.76
CA GLU A 59 -9.75 -0.74 6.02
C GLU A 59 -10.40 -1.81 6.91
N ASN A 60 -11.45 -1.46 7.67
CA ASN A 60 -12.21 -2.39 8.52
C ASN A 60 -13.42 -3.03 7.78
N ALA A 61 -13.68 -2.66 6.52
CA ALA A 61 -14.83 -3.12 5.74
C ALA A 61 -14.45 -3.95 4.49
N GLN A 62 -13.47 -4.85 4.63
CA GLN A 62 -13.33 -6.10 3.85
C GLN A 62 -12.52 -7.12 4.68
N PRO A 63 -12.76 -8.42 4.48
CA PRO A 63 -13.31 -9.33 5.48
C PRO A 63 -12.52 -9.45 6.80
N LYS A 64 -13.26 -9.26 7.90
CA LYS A 64 -13.11 -9.88 9.23
C LYS A 64 -11.93 -10.87 9.38
N SER A 65 -10.76 -10.33 9.72
CA SER A 65 -9.78 -11.03 10.56
C SER A 65 -9.21 -10.03 11.55
N LYS A 66 -9.92 -9.81 12.65
CA LYS A 66 -9.32 -9.25 13.87
C LYS A 66 -8.19 -10.19 14.31
N VAL A 67 -6.95 -9.81 14.04
CA VAL A 67 -5.79 -10.26 14.84
C VAL A 67 -4.87 -9.05 14.99
N THR A 68 -4.97 -8.41 16.14
CA THR A 68 -3.84 -7.73 16.78
C THR A 68 -2.73 -8.76 16.96
N MET A 69 -1.57 -8.63 16.31
CA MET A 69 -0.27 -9.04 16.88
C MET A 69 0.94 -8.73 15.99
N ASP A 70 1.83 -7.92 16.56
CA ASP A 70 3.28 -7.91 16.38
C ASP A 70 3.84 -7.40 15.02
N GLU A 71 4.60 -6.31 15.08
CA GLU A 71 5.47 -5.78 14.02
C GLU A 71 6.47 -6.82 13.48
N ARG A 72 6.59 -7.99 14.13
CA ARG A 72 7.30 -9.18 13.63
C ARG A 72 6.62 -9.87 12.44
N HIS A 73 5.36 -9.58 12.12
CA HIS A 73 4.64 -10.15 10.97
C HIS A 73 4.87 -9.44 9.64
N GLN A 74 5.28 -8.16 9.66
CA GLN A 74 5.51 -7.36 8.45
C GLN A 74 6.63 -7.93 7.58
N ASN A 75 7.58 -8.67 8.17
CA ASN A 75 8.63 -9.38 7.43
C ASN A 75 8.50 -10.92 7.51
N SER A 76 7.27 -11.44 7.50
CA SER A 76 7.04 -12.89 7.38
C SER A 76 7.10 -13.36 5.92
N PHE A 77 7.46 -14.62 5.69
CA PHE A 77 7.38 -15.24 4.36
C PHE A 77 5.97 -15.10 3.76
N ALA A 78 4.94 -15.30 4.58
CA ALA A 78 3.54 -15.15 4.23
C ALA A 78 3.22 -13.73 3.71
N ALA A 79 3.74 -12.69 4.37
CA ALA A 79 3.57 -11.30 3.91
C ALA A 79 4.27 -11.07 2.56
N ARG A 80 5.53 -11.50 2.42
CA ARG A 80 6.30 -11.35 1.17
C ARG A 80 5.68 -12.10 -0.01
N LEU A 81 5.16 -13.31 0.22
CA LEU A 81 4.48 -14.08 -0.81
C LEU A 81 3.22 -13.37 -1.32
N ARG A 82 2.43 -12.76 -0.43
CA ARG A 82 1.26 -11.96 -0.85
C ARG A 82 1.66 -10.74 -1.65
N LEU A 83 2.72 -10.05 -1.23
CA LEU A 83 3.25 -8.90 -1.96
C LEU A 83 3.75 -9.29 -3.35
N ALA A 84 4.45 -10.41 -3.47
CA ALA A 84 4.90 -10.97 -4.75
C ALA A 84 3.75 -11.33 -5.69
N LEU A 85 2.68 -11.93 -5.16
CA LEU A 85 1.46 -12.22 -5.90
C LEU A 85 0.76 -10.95 -6.42
N ALA A 86 0.66 -9.92 -5.57
CA ALA A 86 0.05 -8.65 -5.97
C ALA A 86 0.87 -7.96 -7.06
N HIS A 87 2.19 -7.99 -6.94
CA HIS A 87 3.11 -7.41 -7.92
C HIS A 87 3.10 -8.14 -9.27
N SER A 88 3.03 -9.48 -9.27
CA SER A 88 2.99 -10.26 -10.51
C SER A 88 1.62 -10.24 -11.20
N GLY A 89 0.57 -9.81 -10.51
CA GLY A 89 -0.80 -9.86 -11.00
C GLY A 89 -1.37 -11.29 -11.08
N MET A 90 -0.65 -12.30 -10.57
CA MET A 90 -1.09 -13.69 -10.61
C MET A 90 -2.11 -13.98 -9.51
N THR A 91 -3.11 -14.82 -9.82
CA THR A 91 -3.99 -15.39 -8.80
C THR A 91 -3.30 -16.55 -8.08
N GLN A 92 -3.72 -16.88 -6.86
CA GLN A 92 -3.20 -18.05 -6.13
C GLN A 92 -3.42 -19.36 -6.90
N ALA A 93 -4.52 -19.47 -7.65
CA ALA A 93 -4.82 -20.65 -8.46
C ALA A 93 -3.88 -20.76 -9.67
N ALA A 94 -3.62 -19.64 -10.35
CA ALA A 94 -2.67 -19.60 -11.46
C ALA A 94 -1.25 -19.93 -11.00
N LEU A 95 -0.80 -19.38 -9.87
CA LEU A 95 0.48 -19.72 -9.27
C LEU A 95 0.56 -21.20 -8.89
N ALA A 96 -0.49 -21.73 -8.26
CA ALA A 96 -0.54 -23.13 -7.85
C ALA A 96 -0.40 -24.08 -9.05
N TRP A 97 -1.13 -23.79 -10.14
CA TRP A 97 -1.04 -24.53 -11.38
C TRP A 97 0.36 -24.43 -12.01
N GLY A 98 0.94 -23.22 -12.05
CA GLY A 98 2.27 -22.99 -12.62
C GLY A 98 3.41 -23.72 -11.91
N ILE A 99 3.28 -23.98 -10.60
CA ILE A 99 4.30 -24.70 -9.82
C ILE A 99 3.90 -26.14 -9.45
N GLY A 100 2.78 -26.64 -9.98
CA GLY A 100 2.33 -28.02 -9.78
C GLY A 100 1.86 -28.37 -8.36
N VAL A 101 1.29 -27.40 -7.63
CA VAL A 101 0.72 -27.62 -6.28
C VAL A 101 -0.78 -27.30 -6.23
N SER A 102 -1.44 -27.67 -5.14
CA SER A 102 -2.84 -27.28 -4.92
C SER A 102 -2.97 -25.80 -4.55
N GLN A 103 -4.07 -25.16 -4.92
CA GLN A 103 -4.41 -23.80 -4.47
C GLN A 103 -4.48 -23.71 -2.93
N SER A 104 -4.96 -24.75 -2.26
CA SER A 104 -4.99 -24.84 -0.80
C SER A 104 -3.59 -24.77 -0.18
N THR A 105 -2.57 -25.31 -0.86
CA THR A 105 -1.17 -25.21 -0.43
C THR A 105 -0.70 -23.76 -0.50
N ILE A 106 -0.94 -23.06 -1.62
CA ILE A 106 -0.59 -21.64 -1.75
C ILE A 106 -1.31 -20.79 -0.68
N SER A 107 -2.59 -21.05 -0.44
CA SER A 107 -3.36 -20.36 0.59
C SER A 107 -2.79 -20.59 2.00
N ALA A 108 -2.40 -21.83 2.34
CA ALA A 108 -1.79 -22.15 3.62
C ALA A 108 -0.42 -21.46 3.81
N LEU A 109 0.36 -21.32 2.74
CA LEU A 109 1.63 -20.59 2.72
C LEU A 109 1.42 -19.08 2.86
N ALA A 110 0.50 -18.52 2.07
CA ALA A 110 0.15 -17.11 2.11
C ALA A 110 -0.43 -16.73 3.47
N THR A 111 -1.20 -17.60 4.13
CA THR A 111 -1.75 -17.33 5.47
C THR A 111 -0.77 -17.57 6.62
N GLY A 112 0.41 -18.13 6.35
CA GLY A 112 1.39 -18.48 7.38
C GLY A 112 0.96 -19.66 8.26
N ARG A 113 -0.08 -20.42 7.86
CA ARG A 113 -0.54 -21.62 8.56
C ARG A 113 0.53 -22.71 8.54
N VAL A 114 1.32 -22.77 7.46
CA VAL A 114 2.50 -23.64 7.36
C VAL A 114 3.75 -22.83 7.65
N LYS A 115 4.55 -23.31 8.60
CA LYS A 115 5.83 -22.70 8.96
C LYS A 115 6.94 -23.30 8.10
N GLY A 116 7.64 -22.44 7.37
CA GLY A 116 8.78 -22.83 6.54
C GLY A 116 8.38 -23.33 5.16
N VAL A 117 9.11 -22.86 4.16
CA VAL A 117 9.05 -23.35 2.78
C VAL A 117 10.42 -23.93 2.47
N GLY A 118 10.45 -25.18 2.04
CA GLY A 118 11.69 -25.81 1.57
C GLY A 118 12.28 -25.04 0.40
N ILE A 119 13.61 -25.05 0.27
CA ILE A 119 14.35 -24.27 -0.73
C ILE A 119 13.82 -24.54 -2.15
N GLU A 120 13.52 -25.80 -2.49
CA GLU A 120 12.98 -26.18 -3.80
C GLU A 120 11.67 -25.47 -4.15
N ARG A 121 10.71 -25.48 -3.22
CA ARG A 121 9.43 -24.80 -3.41
C ARG A 121 9.59 -23.28 -3.39
N GLY A 122 10.52 -22.78 -2.58
CA GLY A 122 10.88 -21.36 -2.58
C GLY A 122 11.40 -20.91 -3.93
N ALA A 123 12.29 -21.72 -4.55
CA ALA A 123 12.85 -21.45 -5.87
C ALA A 123 11.74 -21.43 -6.94
N ALA A 124 10.88 -22.45 -6.98
CA ALA A 124 9.76 -22.50 -7.93
C ALA A 124 8.80 -21.30 -7.78
N LEU A 125 8.50 -20.89 -6.54
CA LEU A 125 7.70 -19.69 -6.28
C LEU A 125 8.39 -18.42 -6.78
N SER A 126 9.70 -18.29 -6.53
CA SER A 126 10.46 -17.11 -6.93
C SER A 126 10.55 -16.96 -8.45
N GLU A 127 10.73 -18.07 -9.16
CA GLU A 127 10.79 -18.11 -10.63
C GLU A 127 9.41 -17.78 -11.23
N ALA A 128 8.35 -18.41 -10.76
CA ALA A 128 7.00 -18.17 -11.26
C ALA A 128 6.52 -16.73 -11.02
N LEU A 129 6.96 -16.09 -9.94
CA LEU A 129 6.59 -14.71 -9.59
C LEU A 129 7.57 -13.66 -10.10
N GLY A 130 8.71 -14.06 -10.67
CA GLY A 130 9.75 -13.14 -11.14
C GLY A 130 10.41 -12.32 -10.02
N VAL A 131 10.55 -12.90 -8.82
CA VAL A 131 11.10 -12.21 -7.64
C VAL A 131 12.40 -12.87 -7.17
N ASN A 132 13.18 -12.15 -6.37
CA ASN A 132 14.40 -12.67 -5.79
C ASN A 132 14.10 -13.72 -4.71
N LEU A 133 14.72 -14.91 -4.82
CA LEU A 133 14.55 -16.00 -3.86
C LEU A 133 15.00 -15.64 -2.44
N ARG A 134 16.15 -14.97 -2.29
CA ARG A 134 16.69 -14.57 -0.98
C ARG A 134 15.77 -13.54 -0.31
N TRP A 135 15.22 -12.61 -1.08
CA TRP A 135 14.18 -11.70 -0.60
C TRP A 135 12.92 -12.46 -0.18
N LEU A 136 12.39 -13.35 -1.03
CA LEU A 136 11.16 -14.09 -0.72
C LEU A 136 11.32 -14.95 0.55
N MET A 137 12.44 -15.65 0.68
CA MET A 137 12.67 -16.57 1.78
C MET A 137 13.05 -15.90 3.10
N ARG A 138 13.94 -14.90 3.07
CA ARG A 138 14.53 -14.28 4.27
C ARG A 138 14.15 -12.81 4.47
N GLY A 139 13.60 -12.15 3.46
CA GLY A 139 13.34 -10.71 3.49
C GLY A 139 14.61 -9.89 3.30
N GLU A 140 15.66 -10.48 2.74
CA GLU A 140 16.96 -9.83 2.52
C GLU A 140 17.10 -9.39 1.07
N GLY A 141 17.52 -8.14 0.85
CA GLY A 141 17.78 -7.58 -0.48
C GLY A 141 16.53 -7.01 -1.16
N GLU A 142 16.63 -6.78 -2.47
CA GLU A 142 15.53 -6.23 -3.29
C GLU A 142 14.56 -7.33 -3.74
N MET A 143 13.28 -6.97 -3.85
CA MET A 143 12.22 -7.89 -4.29
C MET A 143 12.42 -8.36 -5.72
N GLN A 144 12.77 -7.45 -6.62
CA GLN A 144 13.07 -7.78 -8.00
C GLN A 144 14.55 -8.14 -8.11
N PRO A 145 14.91 -9.19 -8.88
CA PRO A 145 16.31 -9.37 -9.25
C PRO A 145 16.78 -8.11 -9.96
N ALA A 146 17.97 -7.61 -9.62
CA ALA A 146 18.56 -6.48 -10.32
C ALA A 146 18.52 -6.79 -11.82
N LYS A 147 17.78 -5.96 -12.56
CA LYS A 147 17.63 -6.09 -14.00
C LYS A 147 18.99 -5.76 -14.60
N PHE A 148 19.87 -6.75 -14.72
CA PHE A 148 21.00 -6.65 -15.61
C PHE A 148 20.37 -6.47 -16.99
N LEU A 149 20.53 -5.28 -17.57
CA LEU A 149 20.18 -4.99 -18.94
C LEU A 149 21.01 -5.94 -19.80
N THR A 150 20.50 -7.12 -20.10
CA THR A 150 21.04 -7.94 -21.18
C THR A 150 20.68 -7.21 -22.47
N HIS A 151 21.56 -6.29 -22.89
CA HIS A 151 21.68 -5.94 -24.31
C HIS A 151 22.11 -7.23 -25.02
N ASN A 152 21.13 -8.02 -25.44
CA ASN A 152 21.27 -8.98 -26.52
C ASN A 152 20.54 -8.37 -27.72
N ASP A 153 21.07 -7.26 -28.23
CA ASP A 153 20.83 -6.89 -29.62
C ASP A 153 21.76 -7.78 -30.46
N GLU A 154 21.12 -8.59 -31.28
CA GLU A 154 21.53 -9.15 -32.58
C GLU A 154 23.05 -9.22 -32.90
N VAL A 155 23.52 -10.46 -33.14
CA VAL A 155 24.51 -10.76 -34.19
C VAL A 155 24.05 -11.98 -34.97
#